data_AF-A0AAE1QMC0-F1
#
_entry.id   AF-A0AAE1QMC0-F1
#
_cell.length_a   1.000
_cell.length_b   1.000
_cell.length_c   1.000
_cell.angle_alpha   90.00
_cell.angle_beta   90.00
_cell.angle_gamma   90.00
#
_symmetry.space_group_name_H-M   'P 1'
#
loop_
_entity.id
_entity.type
_entity.pdbx_description
1 polymer ?
#
loop_
_entity_poly.entity_id
_entity_poly.type
_entity_poly.pdbx_seq_one_letter_code
_entity_poly.pdbx_strand_id
1 'polypeptide(L)'
;MDDRTVDKIFSGSLETLPPVSSKVCRIFTSSTFTDMLMERNTLMAEVYPRLKEFCREKHGLEFQVVDMRWGVRDEATDDHMTTELCMREIDNCQRLSMGPNFVFFGGQKYGYRPIPTVILGSELLMLRDALITMGVDTILIDTWYKRDSNAVPFVYILQPISSILVNFNNKRVPKLQAQDQATWWDTLAKMQKLLRKAAQACYNTHKMDKEAMHNYFMSVTEREVIKGVLSVKNTKNHVLALVRYINNINLQNLRRAANFIDIVNRQIDGEAMKLLSDLRDVRLPGRIEATNYDRLAKETHGEYLQQFCTDFYKGMTKLIDRAMRKEDSSAQGQIITEILQHLHACKNSVTVFYGREEEVKKVEDYIKGPSVNPLLLHGAGGCGKTSLLAKCASNCIEWLSHAKPILVIRFVGTSPESTALTPLLTSICHQISYNYMLPFEDIPDDLVPLTAHLKELLNCATDQMVS
;
A
#
# COMPACT_ATOMS: atom_id res chain seq x y z
N MET A 1 -7.01 -2.58 -22.47
CA MET A 1 -8.22 -3.10 -21.81
C MET A 1 -8.98 -3.89 -22.87
N ASP A 2 -9.70 -4.97 -22.54
CA ASP A 2 -10.53 -5.68 -23.54
C ASP A 2 -11.89 -4.97 -23.70
N ASP A 3 -12.50 -5.08 -24.88
CA ASP A 3 -13.73 -4.34 -25.24
C ASP A 3 -14.87 -4.59 -24.25
N ARG A 4 -14.99 -5.83 -23.75
CA ARG A 4 -16.00 -6.22 -22.78
C ARG A 4 -15.87 -5.47 -21.45
N THR A 5 -14.65 -5.16 -21.02
CA THR A 5 -14.43 -4.36 -19.80
C THR A 5 -14.77 -2.90 -20.05
N VAL A 6 -14.45 -2.39 -21.24
CA VAL A 6 -14.81 -1.02 -21.64
C VAL A 6 -16.34 -0.86 -21.66
N ASP A 7 -17.08 -1.78 -22.27
CA ASP A 7 -18.55 -1.79 -22.28
C ASP A 7 -19.16 -1.77 -20.86
N LYS A 8 -18.55 -2.53 -19.93
CA LYS A 8 -18.99 -2.55 -18.53
C LYS A 8 -18.78 -1.21 -17.82
N ILE A 9 -17.67 -0.53 -18.11
CA ILE A 9 -17.39 0.80 -17.55
C ILE A 9 -18.39 1.81 -18.09
N PHE A 10 -18.59 1.85 -19.41
CA PHE A 10 -19.51 2.81 -20.03
C PHE A 10 -20.97 2.57 -19.65
N SER A 11 -21.40 1.32 -19.41
CA SER A 11 -22.74 1.02 -18.89
C SER A 11 -22.92 1.37 -17.41
N GLY A 12 -21.84 1.74 -16.70
CA GLY A 12 -21.88 2.11 -15.29
C GLY A 12 -21.89 0.93 -14.31
N SER A 13 -21.42 -0.25 -14.74
CA SER A 13 -21.34 -1.44 -13.89
C SER A 13 -20.31 -1.26 -12.77
N LEU A 14 -20.67 -1.63 -11.54
CA LEU A 14 -19.78 -1.64 -10.37
C LEU A 14 -19.03 -2.97 -10.18
N GLU A 15 -19.29 -3.94 -11.06
CA GLU A 15 -18.66 -5.26 -11.04
C GLU A 15 -17.24 -5.20 -11.60
N THR A 16 -16.28 -5.76 -10.86
CA THR A 16 -14.91 -6.00 -11.35
C THR A 16 -14.25 -4.78 -12.02
N LEU A 17 -14.35 -3.62 -11.37
CA LEU A 17 -13.74 -2.37 -11.83
C LEU A 17 -12.21 -2.48 -11.95
N PRO A 18 -11.61 -2.15 -13.11
CA PRO A 18 -10.17 -1.91 -13.24
C PRO A 18 -9.70 -0.82 -12.28
N PRO A 19 -8.44 -0.83 -11.83
CA PRO A 19 -7.88 0.24 -11.01
C PRO A 19 -7.90 1.57 -11.78
N VAL A 20 -8.23 2.66 -11.08
CA VAL A 20 -8.13 4.02 -11.63
C VAL A 20 -6.67 4.35 -11.90
N SER A 21 -6.36 4.92 -13.07
CA SER A 21 -5.04 5.49 -13.33
C SER A 21 -4.80 6.65 -12.35
N SER A 22 -3.80 6.54 -11.49
CA SER A 22 -3.35 7.64 -10.66
C SER A 22 -2.39 8.52 -11.47
N LYS A 23 -2.30 9.82 -11.18
CA LYS A 23 -1.25 10.68 -11.76
C LYS A 23 -0.04 10.79 -10.82
N VAL A 24 0.29 9.70 -10.13
CA VAL A 24 1.34 9.67 -9.11
C VAL A 24 2.26 8.47 -9.32
N CYS A 25 3.57 8.70 -9.39
CA CYS A 25 4.59 7.68 -9.21
C CYS A 25 5.07 7.71 -7.76
N ARG A 26 4.62 6.76 -6.94
CA ARG A 26 4.91 6.66 -5.50
C ARG A 26 5.74 5.42 -5.20
N ILE A 27 6.96 5.60 -4.71
CA ILE A 27 7.85 4.48 -4.37
C ILE A 27 8.02 4.29 -2.86
N PHE A 28 8.00 3.05 -2.39
CA PHE A 28 8.50 2.67 -1.08
C PHE A 28 9.97 2.31 -1.16
N THR A 29 10.82 2.90 -0.32
CA THR A 29 12.24 2.55 -0.24
C THR A 29 12.51 1.62 0.96
N SER A 30 12.86 0.37 0.68
CA SER A 30 13.22 -0.65 1.67
C SER A 30 14.74 -0.79 1.80
N SER A 31 15.26 -0.64 3.01
CA SER A 31 16.65 -0.95 3.37
C SER A 31 16.83 -0.93 4.88
N THR A 32 17.92 -1.48 5.40
CA THR A 32 18.29 -1.23 6.79
C THR A 32 18.72 0.24 6.98
N PHE A 33 18.49 0.79 8.18
CA PHE A 33 18.71 2.21 8.47
C PHE A 33 20.19 2.63 8.40
N THR A 34 21.10 1.82 8.93
CA THR A 34 22.51 2.23 9.07
C THR A 34 23.34 1.93 7.82
N ASP A 35 23.01 0.86 7.09
CA ASP A 35 23.83 0.30 6.02
C ASP A 35 23.83 1.20 4.76
N MET A 36 22.67 1.77 4.44
CA MET A 36 22.39 2.55 3.23
C MET A 36 22.19 4.05 3.50
N LEU A 37 22.79 4.58 4.57
CA LEU A 37 22.64 5.99 4.95
C LEU A 37 23.17 6.95 3.90
N MET A 38 24.35 6.67 3.34
CA MET A 38 24.98 7.60 2.40
C MET A 38 24.24 7.62 1.07
N GLU A 39 23.89 6.44 0.55
CA GLU A 39 23.11 6.25 -0.67
C GLU A 39 21.80 7.02 -0.62
N ARG A 40 21.00 6.85 0.45
CA ARG A 40 19.71 7.55 0.59
C ARG A 40 19.86 9.06 0.70
N ASN A 41 20.86 9.54 1.44
CA ASN A 41 21.12 10.97 1.56
C ASN A 41 21.51 11.58 0.20
N THR A 42 22.34 10.89 -0.58
CA THR A 42 22.73 11.33 -1.93
C THR A 42 21.54 11.30 -2.89
N LEU A 43 20.69 10.26 -2.84
CA LEU A 43 19.46 10.24 -3.65
C LEU A 43 18.54 11.41 -3.33
N MET A 44 18.38 11.75 -2.05
CA MET A 44 17.55 12.88 -1.61
C MET A 44 18.09 14.22 -2.12
N ALA A 45 19.41 14.42 -2.04
CA ALA A 45 20.05 15.65 -2.46
C ALA A 45 20.08 15.82 -3.99
N GLU A 46 20.35 14.75 -4.74
CA GLU A 46 20.75 14.86 -6.15
C GLU A 46 19.76 14.21 -7.13
N VAL A 47 19.12 13.10 -6.76
CA VAL A 47 18.41 12.25 -7.73
C VAL A 47 16.89 12.42 -7.67
N TYR A 48 16.30 12.48 -6.47
CA TYR A 48 14.85 12.67 -6.33
C TYR A 48 14.35 14.00 -6.92
N PRO A 49 15.07 15.15 -6.82
CA PRO A 49 14.66 16.38 -7.50
C PRO A 49 14.57 16.21 -9.02
N ARG A 50 15.57 15.53 -9.62
CA ARG A 50 15.61 15.25 -11.06
C ARG A 50 14.51 14.29 -11.50
N LEU A 51 14.20 13.27 -10.68
CA LEU A 51 13.07 12.37 -10.96
C LEU A 51 11.72 13.09 -10.87
N LYS A 52 11.55 14.02 -9.92
CA LYS A 52 10.34 14.87 -9.84
C LYS A 52 10.16 15.69 -11.10
N GLU A 53 11.23 16.35 -11.55
CA GLU A 53 11.23 17.13 -12.79
C GLU A 53 10.90 16.25 -14.01
N PHE A 54 11.59 15.12 -14.16
CA PHE A 54 11.32 14.14 -15.22
C PHE A 54 9.87 13.66 -15.25
N CYS A 55 9.32 13.26 -14.09
CA CYS A 55 7.94 12.77 -14.00
C CYS A 55 6.93 13.85 -14.38
N ARG A 56 7.13 15.07 -13.87
CA ARG A 56 6.24 16.21 -14.11
C ARG A 56 6.28 16.64 -15.57
N GLU A 57 7.47 16.85 -16.13
CA GLU A 57 7.64 17.46 -17.46
C GLU A 57 7.35 16.48 -18.59
N LYS A 58 7.73 15.21 -18.43
CA LYS A 58 7.58 14.22 -19.50
C LYS A 58 6.21 13.56 -19.48
N HIS A 59 5.65 13.32 -18.30
CA HIS A 59 4.47 12.44 -18.13
C HIS A 59 3.33 13.08 -17.33
N GLY A 60 3.49 14.31 -16.81
CA GLY A 60 2.49 14.95 -15.95
C GLY A 60 2.24 14.20 -14.64
N LEU A 61 3.22 13.42 -14.16
CA LEU A 61 3.12 12.64 -12.93
C LEU A 61 3.72 13.39 -11.74
N GLU A 62 3.09 13.27 -10.58
CA GLU A 62 3.69 13.62 -9.30
C GLU A 62 4.62 12.49 -8.81
N PHE A 63 5.86 12.80 -8.45
CA PHE A 63 6.79 11.81 -7.89
C PHE A 63 6.89 11.92 -6.37
N GLN A 64 6.56 10.83 -5.68
CA GLN A 64 6.56 10.71 -4.23
C GLN A 64 7.47 9.57 -3.75
N VAL A 65 8.23 9.84 -2.70
CA VAL A 65 9.08 8.83 -2.05
C VAL A 65 8.58 8.61 -0.64
N VAL A 66 8.27 7.35 -0.32
CA VAL A 66 7.98 6.90 1.04
C VAL A 66 9.25 6.31 1.62
N ASP A 67 9.84 7.06 2.55
CA ASP A 67 11.04 6.67 3.30
C ASP A 67 10.72 6.67 4.81
N MET A 68 10.57 5.48 5.38
CA MET A 68 10.22 5.29 6.79
C MET A 68 11.34 5.70 7.77
N ARG A 69 12.53 6.11 7.28
CA ARG A 69 13.56 6.70 8.13
C ARG A 69 13.19 8.08 8.64
N TRP A 70 12.38 8.79 7.86
CA TRP A 70 11.95 10.14 8.15
C TRP A 70 10.46 10.08 8.49
N GLY A 71 10.13 10.27 9.77
CA GLY A 71 8.73 10.39 10.21
C GLY A 71 8.17 9.24 11.05
N VAL A 72 8.96 8.21 11.39
CA VAL A 72 8.60 7.31 12.50
C VAL A 72 8.75 8.11 13.79
N ARG A 73 7.62 8.46 14.39
CA ARG A 73 7.59 9.20 15.66
C ARG A 73 7.89 8.27 16.83
N ASP A 74 8.29 8.83 17.96
CA ASP A 74 8.61 8.06 19.18
C ASP A 74 7.41 7.22 19.63
N GLU A 75 6.18 7.70 19.40
CA GLU A 75 4.94 6.99 19.72
C GLU A 75 4.79 5.70 18.90
N ALA A 76 5.23 5.66 17.64
CA ALA A 76 5.16 4.45 16.83
C ALA A 76 6.13 3.36 17.32
N THR A 77 7.22 3.74 17.99
CA THR A 77 8.12 2.80 18.66
C THR A 77 7.51 2.30 19.96
N ASP A 78 6.85 3.19 20.72
CA ASP A 78 6.13 2.87 21.95
C ASP A 78 5.04 1.82 21.72
N ASP A 79 4.23 2.02 20.68
CA ASP A 79 3.10 1.15 20.32
C ASP A 79 3.48 -0.04 19.42
N HIS A 80 4.78 -0.24 19.15
CA HIS A 80 5.29 -1.32 18.28
C HIS A 80 4.70 -1.31 16.85
N MET A 81 4.32 -0.15 16.33
CA MET A 81 3.61 0.01 15.05
C MET A 81 4.52 0.11 13.83
N THR A 82 5.83 0.29 14.01
CA THR A 82 6.77 0.56 12.90
C THR A 82 6.65 -0.43 11.73
N THR A 83 6.55 -1.73 12.03
CA THR A 83 6.43 -2.76 10.98
C THR A 83 5.09 -2.66 10.26
N GLU A 84 3.99 -2.46 10.98
CA GLU A 84 2.65 -2.33 10.39
C GLU A 84 2.56 -1.10 9.49
N LEU A 85 3.13 0.02 9.92
CA LEU A 85 3.22 1.24 9.12
C LEU A 85 3.99 1.01 7.81
N CYS A 86 5.14 0.34 7.86
CA CYS A 86 5.86 -0.06 6.64
C CYS A 86 4.97 -0.92 5.72
N MET A 87 4.29 -1.93 6.27
CA MET A 87 3.45 -2.83 5.47
C MET A 87 2.27 -2.09 4.81
N ARG A 88 1.66 -1.13 5.52
CA ARG A 88 0.56 -0.31 5.02
C ARG A 88 1.02 0.67 3.93
N GLU A 89 2.20 1.26 4.10
CA GLU A 89 2.76 2.13 3.07
C GLU A 89 3.16 1.37 1.80
N ILE A 90 3.63 0.12 1.91
CA ILE A 90 3.85 -0.73 0.74
C ILE A 90 2.53 -0.99 0.00
N ASP A 91 1.44 -1.31 0.70
CA ASP A 91 0.12 -1.48 0.08
C ASP A 91 -0.32 -0.21 -0.65
N ASN A 92 -0.13 0.96 -0.01
CA ASN A 92 -0.45 2.24 -0.61
C ASN A 92 0.37 2.51 -1.88
N CYS A 93 1.68 2.27 -1.87
CA CYS A 93 2.52 2.41 -3.06
C CYS A 93 2.08 1.44 -4.17
N GLN A 94 1.78 0.18 -3.84
CA GLN A 94 1.33 -0.82 -4.81
C GLN A 94 -0.02 -0.46 -5.44
N ARG A 95 -0.92 0.15 -4.67
CA ARG A 95 -2.24 0.57 -5.11
C ARG A 95 -2.23 1.89 -5.89
N LEU A 96 -1.40 2.85 -5.47
CA LEU A 96 -1.45 4.23 -5.95
C LEU A 96 -0.38 4.57 -6.99
N SER A 97 0.68 3.78 -7.16
CA SER A 97 1.78 4.19 -8.03
C SER A 97 1.57 3.79 -9.49
N MET A 98 1.77 4.75 -10.40
CA MET A 98 2.01 4.47 -11.81
C MET A 98 3.46 4.05 -12.03
N GLY A 99 3.63 2.78 -12.35
CA GLY A 99 4.93 2.17 -12.62
C GLY A 99 5.61 1.68 -11.34
N PRO A 100 6.86 2.08 -11.06
CA PRO A 100 7.60 1.57 -9.92
C PRO A 100 6.88 1.90 -8.61
N ASN A 101 6.76 0.92 -7.71
CA ASN A 101 6.13 1.08 -6.40
C ASN A 101 7.02 0.62 -5.24
N PHE A 102 8.06 -0.17 -5.52
CA PHE A 102 8.94 -0.71 -4.50
C PHE A 102 10.40 -0.68 -4.96
N VAL A 103 11.27 -0.16 -4.10
CA VAL A 103 12.72 -0.17 -4.32
C VAL A 103 13.40 -0.83 -3.13
N PHE A 104 14.24 -1.82 -3.41
CA PHE A 104 15.08 -2.45 -2.40
C PHE A 104 16.54 -2.00 -2.53
N PHE A 105 17.12 -1.50 -1.43
CA PHE A 105 18.56 -1.30 -1.31
C PHE A 105 19.14 -2.36 -0.36
N GLY A 106 19.85 -3.34 -0.93
CA GLY A 106 20.39 -4.48 -0.19
C GLY A 106 21.88 -4.33 0.11
N GLY A 107 22.28 -4.45 1.37
CA GLY A 107 23.69 -4.45 1.76
C GLY A 107 24.11 -5.77 2.42
N GLN A 108 24.91 -5.67 3.47
CA GLN A 108 25.41 -6.82 4.26
C GLN A 108 24.82 -6.87 5.68
N LYS A 109 23.86 -5.99 5.98
CA LYS A 109 23.11 -6.00 7.23
C LYS A 109 21.69 -6.51 7.01
N TYR A 110 21.30 -7.52 7.78
CA TYR A 110 19.96 -8.09 7.84
C TYR A 110 18.99 -7.23 8.65
N GLY A 111 19.49 -6.62 9.74
CA GLY A 111 18.80 -5.56 10.45
C GLY A 111 17.89 -6.01 11.59
N TYR A 112 16.99 -5.10 11.98
CA TYR A 112 16.15 -5.26 13.16
C TYR A 112 15.07 -6.34 12.96
N ARG A 113 14.97 -7.24 13.94
CA ARG A 113 14.07 -8.40 13.96
C ARG A 113 13.06 -8.28 15.10
N PRO A 114 11.92 -7.59 14.89
CA PRO A 114 10.95 -7.34 15.96
C PRO A 114 10.28 -8.62 16.44
N ILE A 115 9.73 -8.58 17.66
CA ILE A 115 8.74 -9.57 18.11
C ILE A 115 7.35 -9.18 17.58
N PRO A 116 6.42 -10.14 17.38
CA PRO A 116 5.09 -9.81 16.87
C PRO A 116 4.30 -8.95 17.86
N THR A 117 3.71 -7.85 17.39
CA THR A 117 2.83 -6.99 18.21
C THR A 117 1.54 -7.71 18.62
N VAL A 118 1.04 -8.60 17.76
CA VAL A 118 -0.14 -9.42 18.00
C VAL A 118 0.20 -10.88 17.75
N ILE A 119 -0.17 -11.75 18.69
CA ILE A 119 0.00 -13.20 18.58
C ILE A 119 -1.37 -13.87 18.82
N LEU A 120 -1.72 -14.85 17.98
CA LEU A 120 -2.95 -15.61 18.15
C LEU A 120 -3.00 -16.28 19.53
N GLY A 121 -4.16 -16.29 20.17
CA GLY A 121 -4.34 -16.86 21.50
C GLY A 121 -3.81 -18.29 21.65
N SER A 122 -4.17 -19.17 20.72
CA SER A 122 -3.70 -20.55 20.69
C SER A 122 -2.19 -20.66 20.47
N GLU A 123 -1.61 -19.77 19.67
CA GLU A 123 -0.18 -19.76 19.37
C GLU A 123 0.64 -19.33 20.59
N LEU A 124 0.27 -18.22 21.27
CA LEU A 124 1.03 -17.78 22.45
C LEU A 124 0.97 -18.80 23.59
N LEU A 125 -0.19 -19.42 23.81
CA LEU A 125 -0.34 -20.49 24.81
C LEU A 125 0.57 -21.68 24.47
N MET A 126 0.63 -22.09 23.20
CA MET A 126 1.53 -23.16 22.74
C MET A 126 3.01 -22.81 22.98
N LEU A 127 3.42 -21.57 22.68
CA LEU A 127 4.79 -21.10 22.93
C LEU A 127 5.11 -21.09 24.43
N ARG A 128 4.15 -20.67 25.25
CA ARG A 128 4.26 -20.64 26.71
C ARG A 128 4.42 -22.04 27.29
N ASP A 129 3.62 -23.00 26.84
CA ASP A 129 3.71 -24.41 27.25
C ASP A 129 5.07 -25.03 26.88
N ALA A 130 5.60 -24.69 25.70
CA ALA A 130 6.93 -25.13 25.29
C ALA A 130 8.02 -24.58 26.25
N LEU A 131 7.95 -23.30 26.63
CA LEU A 131 8.89 -22.70 27.58
C LEU A 131 8.83 -23.37 28.95
N ILE A 132 7.63 -23.59 29.48
CA ILE A 132 7.41 -24.25 30.78
C ILE A 132 7.97 -25.67 30.75
N THR A 133 7.72 -26.42 29.67
CA THR A 133 8.25 -27.78 29.49
C THR A 133 9.79 -27.80 29.49
N MET A 134 10.43 -26.74 28.99
CA MET A 134 11.89 -26.57 29.02
C MET A 134 12.42 -26.00 30.35
N GLY A 135 11.59 -25.84 31.38
CA GLY A 135 11.97 -25.24 32.67
C GLY A 135 12.30 -23.75 32.58
N VAL A 136 11.78 -23.05 31.57
CA VAL A 136 12.01 -21.62 31.36
C VAL A 136 10.80 -20.83 31.88
N ASP A 137 11.07 -19.84 32.71
CA ASP A 137 10.04 -18.94 33.23
C ASP A 137 9.41 -18.06 32.13
N THR A 138 8.12 -17.76 32.29
CA THR A 138 7.28 -17.05 31.31
C THR A 138 6.77 -15.70 31.82
N ILE A 139 7.13 -15.30 33.05
CA ILE A 139 6.70 -14.02 33.67
C ILE A 139 6.93 -12.83 32.73
N LEU A 140 8.05 -12.79 32.02
CA LEU A 140 8.35 -11.67 31.11
C LEU A 140 7.33 -11.58 29.96
N ILE A 141 6.96 -12.72 29.36
CA ILE A 141 5.95 -12.75 28.29
C ILE A 141 4.57 -12.40 28.87
N ASP A 142 4.20 -12.98 30.02
CA ASP A 142 2.91 -12.75 30.68
C ASP A 142 2.75 -11.28 31.15
N THR A 143 3.87 -10.61 31.43
CA THR A 143 3.91 -9.18 31.79
C THR A 143 3.58 -8.30 30.59
N TRP A 144 4.22 -8.58 29.45
CA TRP A 144 4.19 -7.70 28.28
C TRP A 144 3.09 -8.02 27.27
N TYR A 145 2.58 -9.25 27.22
CA TYR A 145 1.48 -9.65 26.35
C TYR A 145 0.18 -9.77 27.16
N LYS A 146 -0.85 -9.01 26.78
CA LYS A 146 -2.17 -9.07 27.43
C LYS A 146 -3.22 -9.61 26.48
N ARG A 147 -4.11 -10.44 27.03
CA ARG A 147 -5.19 -11.09 26.30
C ARG A 147 -6.24 -10.05 25.90
N ASP A 148 -6.58 -10.00 24.62
CA ASP A 148 -7.74 -9.30 24.10
C ASP A 148 -8.82 -10.32 23.70
N SER A 149 -9.91 -10.36 24.46
CA SER A 149 -11.06 -11.23 24.20
C SER A 149 -12.08 -10.63 23.24
N ASN A 150 -11.92 -9.37 22.82
CA ASN A 150 -12.82 -8.73 21.86
C ASN A 150 -12.50 -9.18 20.41
N ALA A 151 -11.25 -9.56 20.14
CA ALA A 151 -10.88 -10.21 18.89
C ALA A 151 -11.46 -11.63 18.82
N VAL A 152 -11.92 -12.04 17.64
CA VAL A 152 -12.45 -13.39 17.37
C VAL A 152 -11.71 -13.98 16.16
N PRO A 153 -10.85 -15.01 16.33
CA PRO A 153 -10.43 -15.62 17.59
C PRO A 153 -9.63 -14.65 18.49
N PHE A 154 -9.61 -14.91 19.80
CA PHE A 154 -8.91 -14.04 20.76
C PHE A 154 -7.40 -14.02 20.52
N VAL A 155 -6.78 -12.90 20.86
CA VAL A 155 -5.34 -12.65 20.63
C VAL A 155 -4.65 -12.17 21.90
N TYR A 156 -3.33 -12.11 21.87
CA TYR A 156 -2.51 -11.40 22.83
C TYR A 156 -1.81 -10.23 22.17
N ILE A 157 -1.86 -9.07 22.81
CA ILE A 157 -1.32 -7.81 22.32
C ILE A 157 -0.13 -7.41 23.19
N LEU A 158 1.00 -7.15 22.54
CA LEU A 158 2.19 -6.56 23.15
C LEU A 158 1.84 -5.15 23.64
N GLN A 159 2.02 -4.91 24.93
CA GLN A 159 1.66 -3.63 25.53
C GLN A 159 2.62 -2.50 25.11
N PRO A 160 2.12 -1.24 25.02
CA PRO A 160 2.97 -0.08 24.80
C PRO A 160 4.11 -0.02 25.82
N ILE A 161 5.30 0.40 25.41
CA ILE A 161 6.48 0.44 26.28
C ILE A 161 6.22 1.31 27.51
N SER A 162 5.60 2.47 27.31
CA SER A 162 5.24 3.46 28.32
C SER A 162 4.16 3.01 29.31
N SER A 163 3.42 1.94 29.00
CA SER A 163 2.44 1.36 29.93
C SER A 163 3.11 0.74 31.17
N ILE A 164 4.38 0.35 31.05
CA ILE A 164 5.19 -0.23 32.14
C ILE A 164 6.38 0.69 32.44
N LEU A 165 7.06 1.18 31.42
CA LEU A 165 8.24 2.05 31.51
C LEU A 165 7.85 3.51 31.25
N VAL A 166 7.22 4.13 32.25
CA VAL A 166 6.52 5.42 32.14
C VAL A 166 7.37 6.58 31.63
N ASN A 167 8.71 6.51 31.75
CA ASN A 167 9.61 7.58 31.28
C ASN A 167 10.19 7.31 29.89
N PHE A 168 9.83 6.21 29.20
CA PHE A 168 10.38 5.84 27.89
C PHE A 168 10.34 6.98 26.84
N ASN A 169 9.25 7.77 26.86
CA ASN A 169 9.04 8.93 25.99
C ASN A 169 9.14 10.29 26.74
N ASN A 170 9.63 10.30 27.98
CA ASN A 170 9.68 11.51 28.81
C ASN A 170 10.86 12.41 28.44
N LYS A 171 10.70 13.21 27.39
CA LYS A 171 11.69 14.20 26.92
C LYS A 171 12.04 15.28 27.95
N ARG A 172 11.20 15.48 28.98
CA ARG A 172 11.45 16.47 30.05
C ARG A 172 12.53 16.01 31.02
N VAL A 173 12.75 14.70 31.14
CA VAL A 173 13.75 14.13 32.06
C VAL A 173 14.66 13.14 31.32
N PRO A 174 15.67 13.63 30.56
CA PRO A 174 16.50 12.78 29.69
C PRO A 174 17.20 11.61 30.40
N LYS A 175 17.56 11.79 31.68
CA LYS A 175 18.22 10.73 32.46
C LYS A 175 17.28 9.54 32.71
N LEU A 176 16.03 9.79 33.10
CA LEU A 176 15.03 8.73 33.31
C LEU A 176 14.62 8.11 31.98
N GLN A 177 14.52 8.92 30.93
CA GLN A 177 14.26 8.44 29.59
C GLN A 177 15.31 7.44 29.13
N ALA A 178 16.60 7.79 29.24
CA ALA A 178 17.69 6.90 28.85
C ALA A 178 17.71 5.60 29.66
N GLN A 179 17.35 5.66 30.95
CA GLN A 179 17.26 4.49 31.81
C GLN A 179 16.12 3.54 31.39
N ASP A 180 14.93 4.08 31.14
CA ASP A 180 13.78 3.28 30.69
C ASP A 180 14.02 2.73 29.27
N GLN A 181 14.63 3.50 28.38
CA GLN A 181 15.02 3.01 27.05
C GLN A 181 16.04 1.86 27.13
N ALA A 182 17.06 1.98 27.98
CA ALA A 182 18.02 0.89 28.18
C ALA A 182 17.35 -0.37 28.75
N THR A 183 16.43 -0.18 29.70
CA THR A 183 15.65 -1.27 30.31
C THR A 183 14.76 -1.97 29.27
N TRP A 184 14.11 -1.21 28.39
CA TRP A 184 13.32 -1.74 27.29
C TRP A 184 14.16 -2.59 26.34
N TRP A 185 15.29 -2.07 25.84
CA TRP A 185 16.10 -2.78 24.86
C TRP A 185 16.68 -4.11 25.42
N ASP A 186 17.04 -4.14 26.71
CA ASP A 186 17.42 -5.39 27.38
C ASP A 186 16.22 -6.35 27.53
N THR A 187 15.06 -5.83 27.91
CA THR A 187 13.81 -6.60 28.05
C THR A 187 13.37 -7.21 26.71
N LEU A 188 13.38 -6.43 25.64
CA LEU A 188 13.08 -6.89 24.28
C LEU A 188 14.03 -7.99 23.84
N ALA A 189 15.34 -7.83 24.09
CA ALA A 189 16.33 -8.85 23.74
C ALA A 189 16.08 -10.18 24.48
N LYS A 190 15.62 -10.13 25.74
CA LYS A 190 15.20 -11.32 26.51
C LYS A 190 13.94 -11.94 25.92
N MET A 191 12.90 -11.15 25.64
CA MET A 191 11.66 -11.64 25.03
C MET A 191 11.89 -12.26 23.64
N GLN A 192 12.73 -11.65 22.80
CA GLN A 192 13.13 -12.20 21.50
C GLN A 192 13.75 -13.59 21.65
N LYS A 193 14.66 -13.77 22.62
CA LYS A 193 15.29 -15.08 22.88
C LYS A 193 14.27 -16.12 23.33
N LEU A 194 13.36 -15.75 24.24
CA LEU A 194 12.31 -16.64 24.73
C LEU A 194 11.39 -17.10 23.59
N LEU A 195 10.84 -16.14 22.83
CA LEU A 195 9.91 -16.45 21.73
C LEU A 195 10.56 -17.27 20.62
N ARG A 196 11.80 -16.94 20.21
CA ARG A 196 12.54 -17.74 19.23
C ARG A 196 12.83 -19.16 19.71
N LYS A 197 13.22 -19.32 20.98
CA LYS A 197 13.45 -20.64 21.58
C LYS A 197 12.17 -21.47 21.60
N ALA A 198 11.05 -20.86 21.98
CA ALA A 198 9.74 -21.49 22.01
C ALA A 198 9.27 -21.90 20.60
N ALA A 199 9.37 -20.98 19.62
CA ALA A 199 8.97 -21.22 18.24
C ALA A 199 9.80 -22.35 17.61
N GLN A 200 11.11 -22.36 17.83
CA GLN A 200 11.99 -23.44 17.36
C GLN A 200 11.63 -24.79 17.99
N ALA A 201 11.31 -24.83 19.29
CA ALA A 201 10.88 -26.06 19.96
C ALA A 201 9.53 -26.56 19.43
N CYS A 202 8.57 -25.66 19.17
CA CYS A 202 7.28 -26.01 18.58
C CYS A 202 7.44 -26.53 17.15
N TYR A 203 8.34 -25.94 16.36
CA TYR A 203 8.67 -26.44 15.02
C TYR A 203 9.30 -27.84 15.07
N ASN A 204 10.28 -28.05 15.96
CA ASN A 204 10.95 -29.34 16.13
C ASN A 204 9.98 -30.46 16.59
N THR A 205 8.89 -30.08 17.25
CA THR A 205 7.83 -31.00 17.71
C THR A 205 6.62 -31.05 16.78
N HIS A 206 6.72 -30.48 15.58
CA HIS A 206 5.67 -30.42 14.55
C HIS A 206 4.36 -29.76 14.99
N LYS A 207 4.39 -28.92 16.03
CA LYS A 207 3.24 -28.13 16.49
C LYS A 207 3.09 -26.80 15.75
N MET A 208 4.14 -26.37 15.06
CA MET A 208 4.22 -25.12 14.31
C MET A 208 4.92 -25.40 12.98
N ASP A 209 4.45 -24.80 11.89
CA ASP A 209 5.11 -24.92 10.58
C ASP A 209 6.34 -23.99 10.47
N LYS A 210 7.08 -24.12 9.36
CA LYS A 210 8.31 -23.36 9.15
C LYS A 210 8.05 -21.86 8.99
N GLU A 211 6.93 -21.47 8.39
CA GLU A 211 6.62 -20.06 8.11
C GLU A 211 6.22 -19.33 9.40
N ALA A 212 5.34 -19.94 10.20
CA ALA A 212 4.96 -19.49 11.53
C ALA A 212 6.18 -19.39 12.45
N MET A 213 7.09 -20.37 12.43
CA MET A 213 8.33 -20.30 13.19
C MET A 213 9.23 -19.15 12.70
N HIS A 214 9.44 -19.04 11.38
CA HIS A 214 10.31 -18.03 10.78
C HIS A 214 9.82 -16.59 11.04
N ASN A 215 8.52 -16.40 11.28
CA ASN A 215 7.95 -15.11 11.70
C ASN A 215 8.65 -14.50 12.94
N TYR A 216 9.22 -15.31 13.84
CA TYR A 216 9.97 -14.86 15.02
C TYR A 216 11.44 -14.49 14.75
N PHE A 217 11.94 -14.79 13.55
CA PHE A 217 13.33 -14.57 13.13
C PHE A 217 13.45 -13.52 12.02
N MET A 218 12.33 -13.18 11.39
CA MET A 218 12.25 -12.29 10.24
C MET A 218 12.63 -10.83 10.60
N SER A 219 13.47 -10.21 9.78
CA SER A 219 13.75 -8.77 9.91
C SER A 219 12.61 -7.93 9.29
N VAL A 220 12.51 -6.66 9.68
CA VAL A 220 11.55 -5.74 9.04
C VAL A 220 11.81 -5.68 7.53
N THR A 221 13.07 -5.61 7.12
CA THR A 221 13.44 -5.57 5.71
C THR A 221 13.07 -6.87 4.98
N GLU A 222 13.20 -8.05 5.61
CA GLU A 222 12.68 -9.27 5.00
C GLU A 222 11.16 -9.21 4.80
N ARG A 223 10.40 -8.72 5.79
CA ARG A 223 8.94 -8.53 5.67
C ARG A 223 8.59 -7.60 4.51
N GLU A 224 9.32 -6.50 4.38
CA GLU A 224 9.16 -5.53 3.29
C GLU A 224 9.44 -6.18 1.93
N VAL A 225 10.51 -6.97 1.80
CA VAL A 225 10.85 -7.65 0.53
C VAL A 225 9.84 -8.76 0.20
N ILE A 226 9.37 -9.51 1.20
CA ILE A 226 8.30 -10.50 0.98
C ILE A 226 7.09 -9.81 0.37
N LYS A 227 6.62 -8.73 1.00
CA LYS A 227 5.41 -8.00 0.58
C LYS A 227 5.58 -7.22 -0.71
N GLY A 228 6.74 -6.59 -0.90
CA GLY A 228 7.07 -5.73 -2.03
C GLY A 228 7.50 -6.48 -3.29
N VAL A 229 8.01 -7.71 -3.13
CA VAL A 229 8.61 -8.47 -4.25
C VAL A 229 8.12 -9.91 -4.29
N LEU A 230 8.28 -10.70 -3.22
CA LEU A 230 8.14 -12.17 -3.31
C LEU A 230 6.68 -12.64 -3.40
N SER A 231 5.74 -11.89 -2.82
CA SER A 231 4.30 -12.15 -2.85
C SER A 231 3.56 -11.43 -3.97
N VAL A 232 4.25 -10.62 -4.77
CA VAL A 232 3.64 -9.81 -5.85
C VAL A 232 3.58 -10.63 -7.13
N LYS A 233 2.48 -10.53 -7.88
CA LYS A 233 2.27 -11.27 -9.13
C LYS A 233 3.21 -10.83 -10.27
N ASN A 234 3.60 -9.56 -10.29
CA ASN A 234 4.39 -8.97 -11.38
C ASN A 234 5.40 -7.95 -10.84
N THR A 235 6.69 -8.24 -11.01
CA THR A 235 7.80 -7.36 -10.59
C THR A 235 8.32 -6.48 -11.73
N LYS A 236 8.11 -6.88 -12.99
CA LYS A 236 8.72 -6.33 -14.21
C LYS A 236 8.69 -4.82 -14.37
N ASN A 237 7.58 -4.21 -13.96
CA ASN A 237 7.34 -2.78 -14.16
C ASN A 237 7.29 -2.02 -12.83
N HIS A 238 7.47 -2.72 -11.71
CA HIS A 238 7.08 -2.21 -10.40
C HIS A 238 8.22 -2.21 -9.38
N VAL A 239 9.22 -3.08 -9.57
CA VAL A 239 10.28 -3.30 -8.59
C VAL A 239 11.64 -2.95 -9.19
N LEU A 240 12.46 -2.26 -8.39
CA LEU A 240 13.88 -2.03 -8.63
C LEU A 240 14.68 -2.50 -7.41
N ALA A 241 15.82 -3.16 -7.63
CA ALA A 241 16.71 -3.59 -6.55
C ALA A 241 18.17 -3.24 -6.87
N LEU A 242 18.83 -2.57 -5.93
CA LEU A 242 20.24 -2.24 -5.99
C LEU A 242 20.94 -2.86 -4.78
N VAL A 243 21.94 -3.69 -5.04
CA VAL A 243 22.66 -4.42 -4.00
C VAL A 243 24.11 -3.97 -3.96
N ARG A 244 24.61 -3.61 -2.78
CA ARG A 244 26.01 -3.29 -2.53
C ARG A 244 26.71 -4.44 -1.80
N TYR A 245 27.96 -4.69 -2.17
CA TYR A 245 28.85 -5.57 -1.42
C TYR A 245 30.15 -4.85 -1.03
N ILE A 246 30.48 -4.85 0.27
CA ILE A 246 31.72 -4.35 0.86
C ILE A 246 32.63 -5.55 1.17
N ASN A 247 33.78 -5.62 0.51
CA ASN A 247 34.73 -6.72 0.72
C ASN A 247 35.50 -6.60 2.05
N ASN A 248 35.81 -5.37 2.49
CA ASN A 248 36.78 -5.11 3.57
C ASN A 248 36.13 -4.35 4.74
N ILE A 249 35.08 -4.90 5.35
CA ILE A 249 34.49 -4.31 6.56
C ILE A 249 35.52 -4.44 7.71
N ASN A 250 35.95 -3.30 8.26
CA ASN A 250 36.93 -3.28 9.36
C ASN A 250 36.30 -3.75 10.68
N LEU A 251 36.50 -5.04 11.02
CA LEU A 251 35.99 -5.67 12.24
C LEU A 251 36.75 -5.27 13.51
N GLN A 252 37.90 -4.59 13.42
CA GLN A 252 38.60 -4.06 14.60
C GLN A 252 37.82 -2.92 15.24
N ASN A 253 37.08 -2.14 14.44
CA ASN A 253 36.18 -1.11 14.91
C ASN A 253 34.72 -1.58 14.85
N LEU A 254 34.34 -2.42 15.82
CA LEU A 254 33.00 -3.00 15.91
C LEU A 254 31.87 -1.95 15.89
N ARG A 255 32.11 -0.76 16.47
CA ARG A 255 31.13 0.34 16.48
C ARG A 255 30.79 0.83 15.07
N ARG A 256 31.78 0.91 14.18
CA ARG A 256 31.57 1.28 12.77
C ARG A 256 31.12 0.09 11.93
N ALA A 257 31.69 -1.10 12.17
CA ALA A 257 31.30 -2.32 11.47
C ALA A 257 29.81 -2.64 11.67
N ALA A 258 29.30 -2.43 12.89
CA ALA A 258 27.89 -2.64 13.22
C ALA A 258 26.91 -1.80 12.36
N ASN A 259 27.38 -0.76 11.65
CA ASN A 259 26.53 -0.03 10.71
C ASN A 259 26.22 -0.84 9.44
N PHE A 260 27.11 -1.76 9.05
CA PHE A 260 27.08 -2.46 7.75
C PHE A 260 26.91 -3.98 7.88
N ILE A 261 27.13 -4.55 9.06
CA ILE A 261 26.95 -5.98 9.34
C ILE A 261 26.33 -6.17 10.73
N ASP A 262 25.56 -7.25 10.92
CA ASP A 262 24.99 -7.58 12.22
C ASP A 262 26.04 -8.18 13.16
N ILE A 263 26.12 -7.64 14.36
CA ILE A 263 27.09 -8.01 15.38
C ILE A 263 26.35 -8.34 16.67
N VAL A 264 26.60 -9.52 17.23
CA VAL A 264 26.06 -9.98 18.51
C VAL A 264 27.22 -10.50 19.36
N ASN A 265 27.26 -10.15 20.65
CA ASN A 265 28.33 -10.57 21.57
C ASN A 265 29.76 -10.34 21.02
N ARG A 266 29.98 -9.20 20.35
CA ARG A 266 31.26 -8.81 19.72
C ARG A 266 31.71 -9.73 18.56
N GLN A 267 30.83 -10.56 18.02
CA GLN A 267 31.08 -11.41 16.86
C GLN A 267 30.02 -11.16 15.78
N ILE A 268 30.31 -11.58 14.56
CA ILE A 268 29.34 -11.52 13.46
C ILE A 268 28.17 -12.45 13.78
N ASP A 269 26.94 -11.96 13.60
CA ASP A 269 25.74 -12.78 13.72
C ASP A 269 25.59 -13.70 12.51
N GLY A 270 26.04 -14.95 12.65
CA GLY A 270 26.00 -15.96 11.58
C GLY A 270 24.58 -16.36 11.15
N GLU A 271 23.59 -16.26 12.06
CA GLU A 271 22.19 -16.52 11.72
C GLU A 271 21.66 -15.40 10.82
N ALA A 272 21.88 -14.14 11.21
CA ALA A 272 21.48 -12.98 10.42
C ALA A 272 22.14 -13.00 9.03
N MET A 273 23.43 -13.36 8.94
CA MET A 273 24.15 -13.49 7.66
C MET A 273 23.52 -14.56 6.77
N LYS A 274 23.16 -15.73 7.32
CA LYS A 274 22.52 -16.81 6.57
C LYS A 274 21.15 -16.40 6.04
N LEU A 275 20.32 -15.76 6.88
CA LEU A 275 19.00 -15.26 6.50
C LEU A 275 19.10 -14.18 5.41
N LEU A 276 20.04 -13.24 5.54
CA LEU A 276 20.26 -12.22 4.53
C LEU A 276 20.74 -12.82 3.20
N SER A 277 21.64 -13.80 3.22
CA SER A 277 22.13 -14.41 1.98
C SER A 277 21.02 -15.16 1.25
N ASP A 278 20.16 -15.91 1.97
CA ASP A 278 18.97 -16.52 1.38
C ASP A 278 18.07 -15.45 0.73
N LEU A 279 17.75 -14.37 1.46
CA LEU A 279 16.90 -13.30 0.97
C LEU A 279 17.48 -12.59 -0.27
N ARG A 280 18.71 -12.08 -0.15
CA ARG A 280 19.37 -11.16 -1.10
C ARG A 280 19.96 -11.88 -2.31
N ASP A 281 20.50 -13.08 -2.10
CA ASP A 281 21.29 -13.80 -3.11
C ASP A 281 20.52 -14.94 -3.78
N VAL A 282 19.45 -15.44 -3.15
CA VAL A 282 18.65 -16.56 -3.68
C VAL A 282 17.23 -16.11 -4.03
N ARG A 283 16.43 -15.71 -3.04
CA ARG A 283 14.99 -15.47 -3.25
C ARG A 283 14.72 -14.22 -4.08
N LEU A 284 15.44 -13.12 -3.81
CA LEU A 284 15.25 -11.86 -4.52
C LEU A 284 15.63 -11.99 -6.01
N PRO A 285 16.83 -12.46 -6.40
CA PRO A 285 17.17 -12.65 -7.82
C PRO A 285 16.29 -13.67 -8.54
N GLY A 286 15.75 -14.67 -7.82
CA GLY A 286 14.81 -15.65 -8.36
C GLY A 286 13.42 -15.09 -8.70
N ARG A 287 13.09 -13.87 -8.24
CA ARG A 287 11.78 -13.23 -8.47
C ARG A 287 11.85 -11.96 -9.31
N ILE A 288 12.94 -11.20 -9.24
CA ILE A 288 13.08 -9.95 -9.98
C ILE A 288 13.73 -10.17 -11.35
N GLU A 289 13.36 -9.34 -12.32
CA GLU A 289 13.98 -9.32 -13.63
C GLU A 289 15.42 -8.83 -13.54
N ALA A 290 16.33 -9.52 -14.23
CA ALA A 290 17.75 -9.17 -14.26
C ALA A 290 18.02 -7.71 -14.67
N THR A 291 17.15 -7.11 -15.49
CA THR A 291 17.31 -5.70 -15.90
C THR A 291 16.89 -4.66 -14.85
N ASN A 292 16.33 -5.12 -13.74
CA ASN A 292 15.87 -4.31 -12.62
C ASN A 292 16.66 -4.65 -11.34
N TYR A 293 17.73 -5.44 -11.47
CA TYR A 293 18.57 -5.89 -10.37
C TYR A 293 20.03 -5.62 -10.71
N ASP A 294 20.68 -4.74 -9.96
CA ASP A 294 22.10 -4.47 -10.11
C ASP A 294 22.87 -4.77 -8.82
N ARG A 295 24.05 -5.39 -9.00
CA ARG A 295 25.04 -5.58 -7.93
C ARG A 295 26.20 -4.61 -8.17
N LEU A 296 26.44 -3.75 -7.20
CA LEU A 296 27.44 -2.71 -7.26
C LEU A 296 28.64 -3.06 -6.38
N ALA A 297 29.80 -3.11 -7.03
CA ALA A 297 31.11 -3.20 -6.39
C ALA A 297 32.07 -2.28 -7.17
N LYS A 298 32.58 -1.25 -6.53
CA LYS A 298 33.60 -0.34 -7.08
C LYS A 298 34.73 -0.18 -6.08
N GLU A 299 35.91 0.22 -6.57
CA GLU A 299 37.11 0.35 -5.77
C GLU A 299 37.04 1.55 -4.83
N THR A 300 36.51 2.68 -5.31
CA THR A 300 36.36 3.89 -4.49
C THR A 300 34.91 4.16 -4.12
N HIS A 301 34.71 4.75 -2.95
CA HIS A 301 33.37 5.06 -2.45
C HIS A 301 32.65 6.15 -3.27
N GLY A 302 33.40 7.14 -3.79
CA GLY A 302 32.84 8.21 -4.63
C GLY A 302 32.30 7.68 -5.96
N GLU A 303 33.08 6.86 -6.66
CA GLU A 303 32.64 6.20 -7.90
C GLU A 303 31.45 5.26 -7.66
N TYR A 304 31.46 4.53 -6.53
CA TYR A 304 30.32 3.72 -6.12
C TYR A 304 29.04 4.56 -5.99
N LEU A 305 29.08 5.68 -5.25
CA LEU A 305 27.90 6.52 -5.04
C LEU A 305 27.40 7.14 -6.34
N GLN A 306 28.32 7.60 -7.22
CA GLN A 306 27.95 8.15 -8.52
C GLN A 306 27.28 7.10 -9.42
N GLN A 307 27.82 5.87 -9.44
CA GLN A 307 27.24 4.75 -10.17
C GLN A 307 25.88 4.38 -9.60
N PHE A 308 25.76 4.26 -8.27
CA PHE A 308 24.51 3.96 -7.59
C PHE A 308 23.41 4.98 -7.96
N CYS A 309 23.71 6.27 -7.93
CA CYS A 309 22.77 7.32 -8.30
C CYS A 309 22.38 7.25 -9.78
N THR A 310 23.35 6.95 -10.65
CA THR A 310 23.14 6.81 -12.09
C THR A 310 22.23 5.62 -12.41
N ASP A 311 22.48 4.46 -11.79
CA ASP A 311 21.71 3.24 -12.02
C ASP A 311 20.32 3.34 -11.42
N PHE A 312 20.19 3.95 -10.24
CA PHE A 312 18.89 4.27 -9.67
C PHE A 312 18.08 5.18 -10.60
N TYR A 313 18.65 6.28 -11.09
CA TYR A 313 17.94 7.20 -11.98
C TYR A 313 17.53 6.53 -13.30
N LYS A 314 18.45 5.78 -13.93
CA LYS A 314 18.16 5.04 -15.17
C LYS A 314 17.11 3.95 -14.98
N GLY A 315 17.21 3.18 -13.90
CA GLY A 315 16.26 2.14 -13.55
C GLY A 315 14.86 2.71 -13.33
N MET A 316 14.75 3.77 -12.52
CA MET A 316 13.50 4.45 -12.23
C MET A 316 12.85 5.05 -13.49
N THR A 317 13.59 5.86 -14.25
CA THR A 317 13.06 6.50 -15.47
C THR A 317 12.61 5.46 -16.51
N LYS A 318 13.34 4.36 -16.67
CA LYS A 318 12.97 3.24 -17.54
C LYS A 318 11.67 2.56 -17.11
N LEU A 319 11.48 2.33 -15.80
CA LEU A 319 10.25 1.72 -15.28
C LEU A 319 9.05 2.66 -15.44
N ILE A 320 9.22 3.95 -15.16
CA ILE A 320 8.20 4.98 -15.35
C ILE A 320 7.81 5.08 -16.83
N ASP A 321 8.78 5.24 -17.73
CA ASP A 321 8.53 5.30 -19.18
C ASP A 321 7.78 4.06 -19.69
N ARG A 322 8.16 2.87 -19.21
CA ARG A 322 7.49 1.62 -19.61
C ARG A 322 6.06 1.55 -19.10
N ALA A 323 5.79 2.04 -17.89
CA ALA A 323 4.45 2.08 -17.33
C ALA A 323 3.57 3.06 -18.12
N MET A 324 4.08 4.25 -18.42
CA MET A 324 3.35 5.28 -19.16
C MET A 324 3.05 4.88 -20.61
N ARG A 325 3.93 4.12 -21.27
CA ARG A 325 3.64 3.56 -22.61
C ARG A 325 2.45 2.59 -22.64
N LYS A 326 2.07 2.03 -21.49
CA LYS A 326 0.90 1.14 -21.37
C LYS A 326 -0.37 1.90 -20.98
N GLU A 327 -0.25 3.15 -20.56
CA GLU A 327 -1.40 3.99 -20.26
C GLU A 327 -2.02 4.46 -21.58
N ASP A 328 -3.32 4.27 -21.72
CA ASP A 328 -4.06 4.75 -22.87
C ASP A 328 -4.32 6.25 -22.70
N SER A 329 -3.51 7.07 -23.38
CA SER A 329 -3.62 8.53 -23.39
C SER A 329 -4.55 9.05 -24.49
N SER A 330 -5.23 8.17 -25.22
CA SER A 330 -6.23 8.57 -26.21
C SER A 330 -7.41 9.29 -25.56
N ALA A 331 -8.20 10.01 -26.36
CA ALA A 331 -9.43 10.66 -25.90
C ALA A 331 -10.40 9.64 -25.24
N GLN A 332 -10.47 8.42 -25.80
CA GLN A 332 -11.28 7.35 -25.23
C GLN A 332 -10.75 6.88 -23.87
N GLY A 333 -9.42 6.79 -23.70
CA GLY A 333 -8.78 6.47 -22.42
C GLY A 333 -9.05 7.50 -21.32
N GLN A 334 -9.12 8.79 -21.67
CA GLN A 334 -9.48 9.87 -20.73
C GLN A 334 -10.92 9.71 -20.24
N ILE A 335 -11.87 9.49 -21.15
CA ILE A 335 -13.28 9.24 -20.81
C ILE A 335 -13.42 8.02 -19.91
N ILE A 336 -12.74 6.92 -20.23
CA ILE A 336 -12.73 5.70 -19.41
C ILE A 336 -12.22 6.00 -18.00
N THR A 337 -11.14 6.77 -17.88
CA THR A 337 -10.54 7.14 -16.59
C THR A 337 -11.50 7.97 -15.75
N GLU A 338 -12.17 8.95 -16.36
CA GLU A 338 -13.17 9.78 -15.69
C GLU A 338 -14.34 8.94 -15.16
N ILE A 339 -14.92 8.08 -16.00
CA ILE A 339 -16.03 7.20 -15.59
C ILE A 339 -15.57 6.26 -14.46
N LEU A 340 -14.39 5.66 -14.59
CA LEU A 340 -13.82 4.78 -13.56
C LEU A 340 -13.66 5.47 -12.20
N GLN A 341 -13.24 6.75 -12.17
CA GLN A 341 -13.13 7.50 -10.92
C GLN A 341 -14.46 7.56 -10.16
N HIS A 342 -15.55 7.86 -10.87
CA HIS A 342 -16.89 7.92 -10.28
C HIS A 342 -17.42 6.55 -9.87
N LEU A 343 -17.16 5.50 -10.65
CA LEU A 343 -17.55 4.13 -10.29
C LEU A 343 -16.83 3.64 -9.03
N HIS A 344 -15.53 3.96 -8.88
CA HIS A 344 -14.79 3.65 -7.65
C HIS A 344 -15.28 4.48 -6.46
N ALA A 345 -15.58 5.77 -6.65
CA ALA A 345 -16.18 6.59 -5.58
C ALA A 345 -17.54 6.02 -5.12
N CYS A 346 -18.36 5.53 -6.05
CA CYS A 346 -19.59 4.82 -5.76
C CYS A 346 -19.33 3.55 -4.95
N LYS A 347 -18.46 2.67 -5.46
CA LYS A 347 -18.13 1.40 -4.81
C LYS A 347 -17.59 1.57 -3.39
N ASN A 348 -16.67 2.53 -3.19
CA ASN A 348 -16.12 2.85 -1.88
C ASN A 348 -17.18 3.40 -0.92
N SER A 349 -18.16 4.14 -1.42
CA SER A 349 -19.27 4.64 -0.60
C SER A 349 -20.20 3.50 -0.18
N VAL A 350 -20.38 2.49 -1.04
CA VAL A 350 -21.24 1.32 -0.79
C VAL A 350 -20.61 0.36 0.23
N THR A 351 -19.30 0.15 0.19
CA THR A 351 -18.62 -0.80 1.09
C THR A 351 -18.70 -0.41 2.57
N VAL A 352 -18.85 0.88 2.87
CA VAL A 352 -18.95 1.42 4.23
C VAL A 352 -20.39 1.78 4.63
N PHE A 353 -21.38 1.48 3.79
CA PHE A 353 -22.78 1.83 4.01
C PHE A 353 -23.53 0.74 4.80
N TYR A 354 -24.24 1.15 5.85
CA TYR A 354 -25.05 0.25 6.70
C TYR A 354 -26.38 0.93 7.08
N GLY A 355 -27.47 0.15 7.10
CA GLY A 355 -28.82 0.60 7.49
C GLY A 355 -29.58 1.38 6.40
N ARG A 356 -30.61 2.13 6.83
CA ARG A 356 -31.46 3.03 6.00
C ARG A 356 -32.31 2.30 4.96
N GLU A 357 -32.79 1.12 5.32
CA GLU A 357 -33.61 0.25 4.47
C GLU A 357 -34.90 0.96 4.02
N GLU A 358 -35.51 1.76 4.89
CA GLU A 358 -36.71 2.53 4.55
C GLU A 358 -36.43 3.60 3.49
N GLU A 359 -35.34 4.35 3.62
CA GLU A 359 -34.98 5.38 2.63
C GLU A 359 -34.54 4.77 1.31
N VAL A 360 -33.79 3.67 1.34
CA VAL A 360 -33.42 2.91 0.12
C VAL A 360 -34.69 2.45 -0.60
N LYS A 361 -35.67 1.92 0.12
CA LYS A 361 -36.94 1.49 -0.44
C LYS A 361 -37.74 2.63 -1.08
N LYS A 362 -37.74 3.83 -0.47
CA LYS A 362 -38.38 5.01 -1.07
C LYS A 362 -37.75 5.41 -2.41
N VAL A 363 -36.42 5.29 -2.53
CA VAL A 363 -35.72 5.56 -3.80
C VAL A 363 -36.00 4.45 -4.82
N GLU A 364 -36.05 3.19 -4.39
CA GLU A 364 -36.45 2.05 -5.23
C GLU A 364 -37.87 2.25 -5.81
N ASP A 365 -38.84 2.57 -4.96
CA ASP A 365 -40.23 2.82 -5.35
C ASP A 365 -40.33 4.00 -6.32
N TYR A 366 -39.52 5.04 -6.12
CA TYR A 366 -39.43 6.18 -7.05
C TYR A 366 -38.87 5.75 -8.42
N ILE A 367 -37.78 4.98 -8.46
CA ILE A 367 -37.14 4.51 -9.71
C ILE A 367 -38.08 3.60 -10.50
N LYS A 368 -38.83 2.74 -9.81
CA LYS A 368 -39.83 1.83 -10.42
C LYS A 368 -41.15 2.53 -10.73
N GLY A 369 -41.36 3.74 -10.21
CA GLY A 369 -42.59 4.51 -10.36
C GLY A 369 -42.68 5.26 -11.69
N PRO A 370 -43.84 5.84 -12.01
CA PRO A 370 -44.08 6.54 -13.27
C PRO A 370 -43.54 7.98 -13.31
N SER A 371 -42.81 8.42 -12.29
CA SER A 371 -42.38 9.81 -12.16
C SER A 371 -41.19 10.12 -13.07
N VAL A 372 -41.32 11.16 -13.87
CA VAL A 372 -40.23 11.74 -14.69
C VAL A 372 -39.59 12.98 -14.06
N ASN A 373 -40.10 13.43 -12.91
CA ASN A 373 -39.59 14.62 -12.22
C ASN A 373 -38.33 14.29 -11.42
N PRO A 374 -37.26 15.12 -11.44
CA PRO A 374 -36.03 14.85 -10.69
C PRO A 374 -36.26 14.60 -9.19
N LEU A 375 -35.65 13.55 -8.65
CA LEU A 375 -35.63 13.27 -7.21
C LEU A 375 -34.51 14.06 -6.52
N LEU A 376 -34.86 14.83 -5.50
CA LEU A 376 -33.91 15.54 -4.65
C LEU A 376 -33.82 14.90 -3.25
N LEU A 377 -32.64 14.40 -2.88
CA LEU A 377 -32.35 14.01 -1.50
C LEU A 377 -31.76 15.20 -0.73
N HIS A 378 -32.46 15.63 0.32
CA HIS A 378 -32.04 16.75 1.16
C HIS A 378 -31.85 16.33 2.63
N GLY A 379 -31.05 17.09 3.38
CA GLY A 379 -30.70 16.79 4.76
C GLY A 379 -29.41 17.49 5.19
N ALA A 380 -29.11 17.47 6.49
CA ALA A 380 -27.95 18.14 7.07
C ALA A 380 -26.60 17.72 6.41
N GLY A 381 -25.60 18.59 6.48
CA GLY A 381 -24.24 18.25 6.04
C GLY A 381 -23.72 17.01 6.77
N GLY A 382 -23.07 16.09 6.04
CA GLY A 382 -22.51 14.87 6.64
C GLY A 382 -23.52 13.77 7.01
N CYS A 383 -24.83 13.94 6.79
CA CYS A 383 -25.82 12.92 7.16
C CYS A 383 -25.84 11.67 6.24
N GLY A 384 -24.95 11.55 5.27
CA GLY A 384 -24.82 10.36 4.41
C GLY A 384 -25.64 10.33 3.12
N LYS A 385 -26.14 11.48 2.64
CA LYS A 385 -26.93 11.58 1.38
C LYS A 385 -26.23 10.94 0.17
N THR A 386 -24.95 11.29 -0.01
CA THR A 386 -24.13 10.77 -1.10
C THR A 386 -23.97 9.25 -1.02
N SER A 387 -23.73 8.72 0.18
CA SER A 387 -23.60 7.27 0.40
C SER A 387 -24.93 6.53 0.18
N LEU A 388 -26.06 7.13 0.57
CA LEU A 388 -27.40 6.59 0.30
C LEU A 388 -27.68 6.52 -1.22
N LEU A 389 -27.39 7.60 -1.97
CA LEU A 389 -27.52 7.59 -3.42
C LEU A 389 -26.59 6.57 -4.09
N ALA A 390 -25.34 6.45 -3.62
CA ALA A 390 -24.40 5.43 -4.12
C ALA A 390 -24.93 4.01 -3.88
N LYS A 391 -25.53 3.75 -2.72
CA LYS A 391 -26.17 2.46 -2.42
C LYS A 391 -27.35 2.19 -3.34
N CYS A 392 -28.21 3.17 -3.57
CA CYS A 392 -29.33 3.04 -4.51
C CYS A 392 -28.83 2.75 -5.92
N ALA A 393 -27.84 3.50 -6.40
CA ALA A 393 -27.20 3.27 -7.70
C ALA A 393 -26.64 1.84 -7.82
N SER A 394 -26.00 1.31 -6.78
CA SER A 394 -25.49 -0.07 -6.82
C SER A 394 -26.58 -1.14 -6.94
N ASN A 395 -27.79 -0.85 -6.50
CA ASN A 395 -28.92 -1.77 -6.55
C ASN A 395 -29.78 -1.57 -7.81
N CYS A 396 -29.63 -0.47 -8.56
CA CYS A 396 -30.47 -0.17 -9.73
C CYS A 396 -30.46 -1.28 -10.79
N ILE A 397 -29.31 -1.92 -11.01
CA ILE A 397 -29.18 -3.02 -11.98
C ILE A 397 -30.07 -4.21 -11.58
N GLU A 398 -30.17 -4.49 -10.29
CA GLU A 398 -31.04 -5.54 -9.74
C GLU A 398 -32.51 -5.10 -9.78
N TRP A 399 -32.80 -3.86 -9.38
CA TRP A 399 -34.15 -3.30 -9.37
C TRP A 399 -34.79 -3.25 -10.75
N LEU A 400 -33.98 -3.03 -11.79
CA LEU A 400 -34.39 -2.93 -13.18
C LEU A 400 -33.96 -4.16 -14.00
N SER A 401 -33.95 -5.35 -13.40
CA SER A 401 -33.50 -6.60 -14.05
C SER A 401 -34.28 -6.98 -15.32
N HIS A 402 -35.44 -6.37 -15.54
CA HIS A 402 -36.28 -6.53 -16.74
C HIS A 402 -35.85 -5.62 -17.91
N ALA A 403 -34.95 -4.68 -17.66
CA ALA A 403 -34.38 -3.75 -18.63
C ALA A 403 -32.84 -3.84 -18.61
N LYS A 404 -32.20 -3.15 -19.56
CA LYS A 404 -30.74 -2.97 -19.55
C LYS A 404 -30.41 -1.52 -19.17
N PRO A 405 -30.43 -1.18 -17.86
CA PRO A 405 -30.21 0.20 -17.44
C PRO A 405 -28.77 0.65 -17.71
N ILE A 406 -28.61 1.88 -18.19
CA ILE A 406 -27.31 2.56 -18.28
C ILE A 406 -27.18 3.47 -17.06
N LEU A 407 -26.15 3.25 -16.25
CA LEU A 407 -25.89 4.06 -15.06
C LEU A 407 -24.85 5.13 -15.35
N VAL A 408 -25.28 6.40 -15.32
CA VAL A 408 -24.39 7.55 -15.36
C VAL A 408 -24.25 8.11 -13.94
N ILE A 409 -23.11 7.83 -13.31
CA ILE A 409 -22.81 8.26 -11.94
C ILE A 409 -21.76 9.37 -11.98
N ARG A 410 -22.02 10.51 -11.32
CA ARG A 410 -21.05 11.61 -11.18
C ARG A 410 -21.04 12.14 -9.76
N PHE A 411 -19.88 12.08 -9.11
CA PHE A 411 -19.58 12.71 -7.83
C PHE A 411 -18.95 14.07 -8.10
N VAL A 412 -19.74 15.14 -7.96
CA VAL A 412 -19.27 16.50 -8.26
C VAL A 412 -18.10 16.87 -7.33
N GLY A 413 -16.98 17.27 -7.92
CA GLY A 413 -15.77 17.69 -7.21
C GLY A 413 -14.80 16.57 -6.83
N THR A 414 -15.02 15.32 -7.24
CA THR A 414 -14.08 14.21 -6.96
C THR A 414 -13.07 13.96 -8.08
N SER A 415 -13.26 14.57 -9.25
CA SER A 415 -12.36 14.55 -10.40
C SER A 415 -12.14 15.97 -10.93
N PRO A 416 -11.03 16.27 -11.62
CA PRO A 416 -10.84 17.57 -12.27
C PRO A 416 -12.00 17.93 -13.21
N GLU A 417 -12.48 16.97 -14.01
CA GLU A 417 -13.59 17.17 -14.96
C GLU A 417 -14.94 17.40 -14.28
N SER A 418 -15.12 16.97 -13.03
CA SER A 418 -16.35 17.18 -12.26
C SER A 418 -16.33 18.45 -11.39
N THR A 419 -15.29 19.30 -11.50
CA THR A 419 -15.22 20.60 -10.81
C THR A 419 -15.79 21.76 -11.62
N ALA A 420 -15.95 21.60 -12.93
CA ALA A 420 -16.48 22.61 -13.83
C ALA A 420 -17.64 22.04 -14.68
N LEU A 421 -18.59 22.91 -15.05
CA LEU A 421 -19.84 22.48 -15.67
C LEU A 421 -19.64 21.90 -17.08
N THR A 422 -18.88 22.58 -17.94
CA THR A 422 -18.62 22.12 -19.32
C THR A 422 -18.01 20.72 -19.36
N PRO A 423 -16.84 20.44 -18.74
CA PRO A 423 -16.24 19.10 -18.81
C PRO A 423 -17.12 18.02 -18.18
N LEU A 424 -17.86 18.33 -17.10
CA LEU A 424 -18.81 17.40 -16.50
C LEU A 424 -19.91 16.99 -17.48
N LEU A 425 -20.54 17.96 -18.15
CA LEU A 425 -21.59 17.69 -19.13
C LEU A 425 -21.03 16.97 -20.36
N THR A 426 -19.86 17.37 -20.86
CA THR A 426 -19.17 16.71 -21.97
C THR A 426 -18.90 15.24 -21.65
N SER A 427 -18.41 14.93 -20.44
CA SER A 427 -18.18 13.56 -19.96
C SER A 427 -19.48 12.74 -19.90
N ILE A 428 -20.60 13.34 -19.49
CA ILE A 428 -21.91 12.68 -19.49
C ILE A 428 -22.35 12.37 -20.93
N CYS A 429 -22.25 13.34 -21.84
CA CYS A 429 -22.59 13.17 -23.25
C CYS A 429 -21.75 12.06 -23.89
N HIS A 430 -20.43 12.05 -23.68
CA HIS A 430 -19.57 10.96 -24.16
C HIS A 430 -20.01 9.59 -23.68
N GLN A 431 -20.37 9.45 -22.39
CA GLN A 431 -20.81 8.17 -21.86
C GLN A 431 -22.14 7.71 -22.49
N ILE A 432 -23.10 8.61 -22.66
CA ILE A 432 -24.39 8.30 -23.28
C ILE A 432 -24.17 7.95 -24.77
N SER A 433 -23.45 8.79 -25.51
CA SER A 433 -23.16 8.56 -26.93
C SER A 433 -22.47 7.23 -27.18
N TYR A 434 -21.54 6.81 -26.31
CA TYR A 434 -20.91 5.50 -26.43
C TYR A 434 -21.91 4.35 -26.35
N ASN A 435 -22.80 4.36 -25.34
CA ASN A 435 -23.76 3.28 -25.13
C ASN A 435 -24.82 3.18 -26.24
N TYR A 436 -25.15 4.31 -26.88
CA TYR A 436 -26.13 4.39 -27.97
C TYR A 436 -25.48 4.43 -29.36
N MET A 437 -24.17 4.22 -29.47
CA MET A 437 -23.41 4.22 -30.74
C MET A 437 -23.57 5.53 -31.54
N LEU A 438 -23.61 6.67 -30.85
CA LEU A 438 -23.71 7.99 -31.45
C LEU A 438 -22.31 8.62 -31.66
N PRO A 439 -22.11 9.46 -32.69
CA PRO A 439 -20.83 10.12 -32.95
C PRO A 439 -20.42 11.05 -31.80
N PHE A 440 -19.13 11.07 -31.47
CA PHE A 440 -18.59 12.01 -30.48
C PHE A 440 -18.33 13.40 -31.08
N GLU A 441 -18.14 13.49 -32.39
CA GLU A 441 -17.87 14.74 -33.11
C GLU A 441 -19.03 15.74 -33.03
N ASP A 442 -20.24 15.25 -32.75
CA ASP A 442 -21.45 16.06 -32.62
C ASP A 442 -21.58 16.74 -31.24
N ILE A 443 -20.69 16.43 -30.29
CA ILE A 443 -20.75 16.97 -28.92
C ILE A 443 -20.17 18.40 -28.91
N PRO A 444 -20.98 19.44 -28.58
CA PRO A 444 -20.52 20.83 -28.62
C PRO A 444 -19.56 21.17 -27.47
N ASP A 445 -18.58 22.05 -27.74
CA ASP A 445 -17.66 22.56 -26.72
C ASP A 445 -18.28 23.69 -25.86
N ASP A 446 -19.21 24.46 -26.42
CA ASP A 446 -19.85 25.58 -25.74
C ASP A 446 -21.01 25.12 -24.84
N LEU A 447 -21.13 25.75 -23.67
CA LEU A 447 -22.07 25.31 -22.62
C LEU A 447 -23.54 25.29 -23.07
N VAL A 448 -23.99 26.31 -23.81
CA VAL A 448 -25.38 26.44 -24.25
C VAL A 448 -25.76 25.33 -25.23
N PRO A 449 -25.05 25.12 -26.36
CA PRO A 449 -25.36 24.02 -27.26
C PRO A 449 -25.11 22.65 -26.60
N LEU A 450 -24.13 22.50 -25.71
CA LEU A 450 -23.91 21.27 -24.97
C LEU A 450 -25.10 20.90 -24.07
N THR A 451 -25.73 21.88 -23.44
CA THR A 451 -26.94 21.67 -22.62
C THR A 451 -28.13 21.25 -23.48
N ALA A 452 -28.26 21.79 -24.70
CA ALA A 452 -29.29 21.38 -25.65
C ALA A 452 -29.04 19.94 -26.14
N HIS A 453 -27.80 19.64 -26.51
CA HIS A 453 -27.39 18.30 -26.95
C HIS A 453 -27.63 17.24 -25.87
N LEU A 454 -27.30 17.51 -24.60
CA LEU A 454 -27.61 16.58 -23.51
C LEU A 454 -29.11 16.27 -23.40
N LYS A 455 -29.99 17.28 -23.60
CA LYS A 455 -31.45 17.05 -23.58
C LYS A 455 -31.89 16.13 -24.72
N GLU A 456 -31.28 16.26 -25.90
CA GLU A 456 -31.53 15.37 -27.03
C GLU A 456 -31.08 13.94 -26.73
N LEU A 457 -29.88 13.78 -26.18
CA LEU A 457 -29.34 12.47 -25.77
C LEU A 457 -30.20 11.77 -24.72
N LEU A 458 -30.78 12.51 -23.77
CA LEU A 458 -31.68 11.92 -22.77
C LEU A 458 -32.96 11.35 -23.39
N ASN A 459 -33.39 11.81 -24.57
CA ASN A 459 -34.53 11.24 -25.29
C ASN A 459 -34.19 9.91 -25.99
N CYS A 460 -32.91 9.51 -26.06
CA CYS A 460 -32.52 8.19 -26.56
C CYS A 460 -32.87 7.05 -25.59
N ALA A 461 -33.19 7.37 -24.34
CA ALA A 461 -33.71 6.39 -23.39
C ALA A 461 -35.05 5.83 -23.90
N THR A 462 -35.08 4.53 -24.17
CA THR A 462 -36.28 3.82 -24.61
C THR A 462 -36.66 2.74 -23.60
N ASP A 463 -37.95 2.39 -23.54
CA ASP A 463 -38.45 1.26 -22.73
C ASP A 463 -38.04 -0.11 -23.30
N GLN A 464 -37.03 -0.21 -24.17
CA GLN A 464 -36.71 -1.43 -24.89
C GLN A 464 -36.33 -2.57 -23.94
N MET A 465 -37.28 -3.51 -23.81
CA MET A 465 -37.14 -4.78 -23.10
C MET A 465 -36.08 -5.64 -23.79
N VAL A 466 -35.23 -6.28 -22.98
CA VAL A 466 -34.33 -7.33 -23.48
C VAL A 466 -35.21 -8.52 -23.90
N SER A 467 -35.21 -8.85 -25.19
CA SER A 467 -35.82 -10.08 -25.72
C SER A 467 -35.06 -11.33 -25.29
#